data_AF-A0A8T6Y8F2-F1
#
_entry.id   AF-A0A8T6Y8F2-F1
#
_cell.length_a   1.000
_cell.length_b   1.000
_cell.length_c   1.000
_cell.angle_alpha   90.00
_cell.angle_beta   90.00
_cell.angle_gamma   90.00
#
_symmetry.space_group_name_H-M   'P 1'
#
loop_
_entity.id
_entity.type
_entity.pdbx_description
1 polymer ?
#
loop_
_entity_poly.entity_id
_entity_poly.type
_entity_poly.pdbx_seq_one_letter_code
_entity_poly.pdbx_strand_id
1 'polypeptide(L)'
;MDMGIKKQFIELWNKYFNDAELPITFYYTDEKDHAEIVEPGSVSRCVIGALSKIRKGKSLCFNVESVGCFGGKRYLGFDENIRPNFEYFLSCGIPGKLEGERYKKSPEIVKELMKKQPKFKAPAEFIVFKRCNRDV
;
A
#
# COMPACT_ATOMS: atom_id res chain seq x y z
N MET A 1 5.73 -19.99 8.85
CA MET A 1 4.62 -20.50 8.00
C MET A 1 4.75 -22.00 7.94
N ASP A 2 3.65 -22.76 8.03
CA ASP A 2 3.69 -24.20 7.85
C ASP A 2 4.18 -24.55 6.44
N MET A 3 5.22 -25.39 6.35
CA MET A 3 5.87 -25.74 5.08
C MET A 3 4.95 -26.56 4.16
N GLY A 4 4.01 -27.32 4.71
CA GLY A 4 2.97 -28.04 3.97
C GLY A 4 1.99 -27.08 3.31
N ILE A 5 1.52 -26.07 4.04
CA ILE A 5 0.63 -25.02 3.50
C ILE A 5 1.33 -24.26 2.36
N LYS A 6 2.61 -23.90 2.54
CA LYS A 6 3.42 -23.22 1.51
C LYS A 6 3.48 -24.03 0.22
N LYS A 7 3.82 -25.31 0.34
CA LYS A 7 3.95 -26.21 -0.81
C LYS A 7 2.62 -26.36 -1.53
N GLN A 8 1.55 -26.65 -0.78
CA GLN A 8 0.20 -26.78 -1.34
C GLN A 8 -0.24 -25.49 -2.05
N PHE A 9 0.02 -24.32 -1.47
CA PHE A 9 -0.30 -23.04 -2.11
C PHE A 9 0.41 -22.87 -3.46
N ILE A 10 1.72 -23.16 -3.53
CA ILE A 10 2.50 -23.03 -4.77
C ILE A 10 2.03 -24.03 -5.82
N GLU A 11 1.73 -25.27 -5.44
CA GLU A 11 1.19 -26.29 -6.34
C GLU A 11 -0.16 -25.87 -6.93
N LEU A 12 -1.07 -25.38 -6.10
CA LEU A 12 -2.37 -24.87 -6.55
C LEU A 12 -2.21 -23.61 -7.42
N TRP A 13 -1.30 -22.71 -7.06
CA TRP A 13 -1.03 -21.50 -7.84
C TRP A 13 -0.59 -21.86 -9.26
N ASN A 14 0.41 -22.72 -9.39
CA ASN A 14 0.92 -23.16 -10.69
C ASN A 14 -0.15 -23.90 -11.51
N LYS A 15 -1.05 -24.63 -10.85
CA LYS A 15 -2.14 -25.36 -11.51
C LYS A 15 -3.24 -24.45 -12.05
N TYR A 16 -3.62 -23.42 -11.29
CA TYR A 16 -4.83 -22.62 -11.58
C TYR A 16 -4.54 -21.22 -12.14
N PHE A 17 -3.33 -20.71 -12.01
CA PHE A 17 -2.98 -19.34 -12.40
C PHE A 17 -1.95 -19.26 -13.54
N ASN A 18 -1.70 -20.37 -14.25
CA ASN A 18 -0.78 -20.43 -15.40
C ASN A 18 0.58 -19.79 -15.08
N ASP A 19 1.08 -18.93 -15.96
CA ASP A 19 2.36 -18.20 -15.82
C ASP A 19 2.25 -16.91 -14.98
N ALA A 20 1.16 -16.74 -14.20
CA ALA A 20 1.04 -15.57 -13.33
C ALA A 20 2.14 -15.57 -12.27
N GLU A 21 2.82 -14.43 -12.12
CA GLU A 21 3.75 -14.20 -11.02
C GLU A 21 3.07 -14.52 -9.69
N LEU A 22 3.79 -15.14 -8.75
CA LEU A 22 3.31 -15.34 -7.37
C LEU A 22 2.74 -14.02 -6.78
N PRO A 23 1.88 -14.06 -5.76
CA PRO A 23 1.39 -12.83 -5.16
C PRO A 23 2.45 -12.12 -4.31
N ILE A 24 2.24 -10.81 -4.13
CA ILE A 24 2.89 -10.04 -3.07
C ILE A 24 2.06 -10.21 -1.81
N THR A 25 2.69 -10.60 -0.72
CA THR A 25 2.08 -10.68 0.61
C THR A 25 2.49 -9.49 1.44
N PHE A 26 1.61 -9.08 2.37
CA PHE A 26 1.95 -8.08 3.36
C PHE A 26 1.33 -8.42 4.72
N TYR A 27 1.93 -7.89 5.78
CA TYR A 27 1.44 -8.00 7.15
C TYR A 27 2.01 -6.86 7.99
N TYR A 28 1.34 -6.59 9.11
CA TYR A 28 1.78 -5.59 10.09
C TYR A 28 2.53 -6.25 11.24
N THR A 29 3.54 -5.57 11.76
CA THR A 29 4.36 -6.03 12.90
C THR A 29 4.98 -4.84 13.63
N ASP A 30 5.31 -5.00 14.91
CA ASP A 30 6.13 -4.05 15.68
C ASP A 30 7.62 -4.46 15.69
N GLU A 31 7.95 -5.60 15.08
CA GLU A 31 9.31 -6.14 15.02
C GLU A 31 10.07 -5.64 13.78
N LYS A 32 11.34 -5.24 13.97
CA LYS A 32 12.17 -4.61 12.93
C LYS A 32 12.91 -5.59 12.01
N ASP A 33 13.01 -6.86 12.39
CA ASP A 33 13.93 -7.81 11.76
C ASP A 33 13.30 -8.65 10.63
N HIS A 34 12.08 -8.30 10.22
CA HIS A 34 11.33 -9.05 9.19
C HIS A 34 11.71 -8.72 7.74
N ALA A 35 12.33 -7.55 7.51
CA ALA A 35 12.78 -7.09 6.19
C ALA A 35 13.66 -5.83 6.28
N GLU A 36 14.28 -5.45 5.16
CA GLU A 36 15.02 -4.20 4.99
C GLU A 36 14.07 -3.00 5.26
N ILE A 37 14.33 -2.24 6.33
CA ILE A 37 13.58 -1.00 6.62
C ILE A 37 13.91 0.03 5.56
N VAL A 38 12.86 0.58 4.95
CA VAL A 38 12.99 1.56 3.89
C VAL A 38 13.38 2.91 4.48
N GLU A 39 14.55 3.40 4.07
CA GLU A 39 14.96 4.77 4.38
C GLU A 39 14.07 5.78 3.62
N PRO A 40 13.63 6.88 4.25
CA PRO A 40 12.83 7.90 3.58
C PRO A 40 13.49 8.40 2.29
N GLY A 41 12.78 8.30 1.16
CA GLY A 41 13.28 8.72 -0.15
C GLY A 41 14.15 7.71 -0.91
N SER A 42 14.51 6.57 -0.31
CA SER A 42 15.32 5.50 -0.96
C SER A 42 14.55 4.65 -1.99
N VAL A 43 13.22 4.78 -2.02
CA VAL A 43 12.30 4.09 -2.93
C VAL A 43 11.37 5.09 -3.61
N SER A 44 10.59 4.60 -4.59
CA SER A 44 9.54 5.41 -5.21
C SER A 44 8.66 6.06 -4.16
N ARG A 45 8.30 7.34 -4.39
CA ARG A 45 7.42 8.10 -3.51
C ARG A 45 6.10 7.36 -3.23
N CYS A 46 5.57 6.64 -4.20
CA CYS A 46 4.36 5.84 -4.04
C CYS A 46 4.69 4.41 -3.61
N VAL A 47 3.99 3.88 -2.61
CA VAL A 47 4.14 2.48 -2.19
C VAL A 47 3.90 1.51 -3.35
N ILE A 48 2.95 1.80 -4.23
CA ILE A 48 2.70 0.99 -5.44
C ILE A 48 3.92 0.97 -6.36
N GLY A 49 4.63 2.09 -6.50
CA GLY A 49 5.89 2.14 -7.23
C GLY A 49 7.00 1.33 -6.55
N ALA A 50 7.04 1.34 -5.22
CA ALA A 50 7.97 0.52 -4.44
C ALA A 50 7.71 -0.99 -4.58
N LEU A 51 6.45 -1.40 -4.84
CA LEU A 51 6.11 -2.81 -5.11
C LEU A 51 6.88 -3.40 -6.29
N SER A 52 7.37 -2.59 -7.24
CA SER A 52 8.23 -3.07 -8.33
C SER A 52 9.53 -3.75 -7.84
N LYS A 53 10.15 -3.22 -6.78
CA LYS A 53 11.32 -3.85 -6.13
C LYS A 53 10.92 -5.16 -5.46
N ILE A 54 9.75 -5.20 -4.83
CA ILE A 54 9.23 -6.38 -4.16
C ILE A 54 8.89 -7.50 -5.15
N ARG A 55 8.29 -7.17 -6.31
CA ARG A 55 8.07 -8.11 -7.42
C ARG A 55 9.37 -8.76 -7.90
N LYS A 56 10.47 -8.00 -7.93
CA LYS A 56 11.82 -8.49 -8.25
C LYS A 56 12.49 -9.27 -7.12
N GLY A 57 11.77 -9.56 -6.04
CA GLY A 57 12.29 -10.33 -4.91
C GLY A 57 13.10 -9.50 -3.93
N LYS A 58 12.72 -8.25 -3.66
CA LYS A 58 13.09 -7.59 -2.39
C LYS A 58 12.00 -7.82 -1.35
N SER A 59 12.38 -7.85 -0.08
CA SER A 59 11.45 -7.73 1.05
C SER A 59 11.68 -6.36 1.65
N LEU A 60 10.62 -5.56 1.81
CA LEU A 60 10.73 -4.19 2.30
C LEU A 60 9.80 -3.97 3.49
N CYS A 61 10.29 -3.27 4.50
CA CYS A 61 9.56 -2.86 5.69
C CYS A 61 9.32 -1.34 5.66
N PHE A 62 8.07 -0.92 5.82
CA PHE A 62 7.68 0.49 5.80
C PHE A 62 7.08 0.90 7.14
N ASN A 63 7.41 2.10 7.59
CA ASN A 63 6.71 2.86 8.63
C ASN A 63 6.17 4.20 8.08
N VAL A 64 5.56 5.02 8.94
CA VAL A 64 5.00 6.33 8.58
C VAL A 64 6.00 7.31 7.95
N GLU A 65 7.29 7.20 8.29
CA GLU A 65 8.36 8.07 7.78
C GLU A 65 8.83 7.64 6.40
N SER A 66 8.91 6.32 6.17
CA SER A 66 9.36 5.73 4.92
C SER A 66 8.35 5.86 3.75
N VAL A 67 7.06 5.97 4.05
CA VAL A 67 6.01 6.07 3.03
C VAL A 67 5.93 7.48 2.48
N GLY A 68 6.38 7.69 1.24
CA GLY A 68 6.57 9.02 0.65
C GLY A 68 5.31 9.76 0.17
N CYS A 69 4.17 9.09 -0.02
CA CYS A 69 2.94 9.71 -0.50
C CYS A 69 1.82 9.70 0.54
N PHE A 70 1.03 10.77 0.61
CA PHE A 70 -0.10 10.90 1.54
C PHE A 70 -1.14 9.80 1.35
N GLY A 71 -1.41 9.40 0.11
CA GLY A 71 -2.28 8.27 -0.19
C GLY A 71 -1.77 6.98 0.45
N GLY A 72 -0.47 6.69 0.32
CA GLY A 72 0.16 5.53 0.95
C GLY A 72 0.01 5.57 2.48
N LYS A 73 0.36 6.69 3.12
CA LYS A 73 0.24 6.83 4.59
C LYS A 73 -1.20 6.58 5.06
N ARG A 74 -2.18 7.13 4.36
CA ARG A 74 -3.60 6.94 4.66
C ARG A 74 -4.07 5.50 4.47
N TYR A 75 -3.85 4.94 3.28
CA TYR A 75 -4.42 3.64 2.92
C TYR A 75 -3.66 2.46 3.55
N LEU A 76 -2.44 2.68 4.05
CA LEU A 76 -1.74 1.73 4.92
C LEU A 76 -2.06 1.93 6.41
N GLY A 77 -2.89 2.91 6.76
CA GLY A 77 -3.38 3.13 8.13
C GLY A 77 -2.45 3.90 9.06
N PHE A 78 -1.38 4.52 8.54
CA PHE A 78 -0.42 5.29 9.34
C PHE A 78 -0.85 6.73 9.62
N ASP A 79 -1.72 7.31 8.78
CA ASP A 79 -2.18 8.69 8.94
C ASP A 79 -3.65 8.84 8.55
N GLU A 80 -4.49 9.31 9.47
CA GLU A 80 -5.90 9.57 9.19
C GLU A 80 -6.16 10.96 8.62
N ASN A 81 -5.16 11.84 8.64
CA ASN A 81 -5.32 13.22 8.20
C ASN A 81 -5.55 13.30 6.70
N ILE A 82 -6.52 14.12 6.32
CA ILE A 82 -6.85 14.43 4.93
C ILE A 82 -6.53 15.90 4.72
N ARG A 83 -5.85 16.20 3.61
CA ARG A 83 -5.56 17.57 3.22
C ARG A 83 -6.84 18.41 3.10
N PRO A 84 -6.79 19.72 3.39
CA PRO A 84 -7.90 20.62 3.06
C PRO A 84 -8.25 20.56 1.57
N ASN A 85 -9.54 20.74 1.25
CA ASN A 85 -10.07 20.71 -0.11
C ASN A 85 -9.84 19.39 -0.87
N PHE A 86 -9.76 18.27 -0.15
CA PHE A 86 -9.51 16.96 -0.75
C PHE A 86 -10.58 16.56 -1.77
N GLU A 87 -11.83 16.99 -1.58
CA GLU A 87 -12.90 16.77 -2.54
C GLU A 87 -12.61 17.40 -3.90
N TYR A 88 -11.94 18.55 -3.93
CA TYR A 88 -11.52 19.23 -5.15
C TYR A 88 -10.27 18.58 -5.71
N PHE A 89 -9.30 18.24 -4.85
CA PHE A 89 -8.11 17.51 -5.25
C PHE A 89 -8.45 16.20 -5.98
N LEU A 90 -9.40 15.41 -5.46
CA LEU A 90 -9.76 14.12 -6.06
C LEU A 90 -10.68 14.25 -7.30
N SER A 91 -11.20 15.45 -7.55
CA SER A 91 -12.14 15.72 -8.65
C SER A 91 -11.60 16.76 -9.63
N CYS A 92 -12.21 17.94 -9.72
CA CYS A 92 -11.96 18.95 -10.76
C CYS A 92 -10.88 19.98 -10.41
N GLY A 93 -10.36 19.97 -9.18
CA GLY A 93 -9.43 20.98 -8.69
C GLY A 93 -10.10 22.32 -8.37
N ILE A 94 -9.27 23.33 -8.09
CA ILE A 94 -9.66 24.72 -7.88
C ILE A 94 -8.84 25.57 -8.86
N PRO A 95 -9.46 26.27 -9.82
CA PRO A 95 -8.76 27.07 -10.81
C PRO A 95 -7.71 28.01 -10.19
N GLY A 96 -6.48 27.95 -10.70
CA GLY A 96 -5.35 28.77 -10.23
C GLY A 96 -4.82 28.44 -8.83
N LYS A 97 -5.36 27.44 -8.13
CA LYS A 97 -4.95 27.08 -6.75
C LYS A 97 -4.59 25.61 -6.57
N LEU A 98 -5.32 24.71 -7.20
CA LEU A 98 -5.20 23.28 -6.97
C LEU A 98 -5.55 22.52 -8.25
N GLU A 99 -4.61 21.75 -8.76
CA GLU A 99 -4.92 20.79 -9.81
C GLU A 99 -5.70 19.60 -9.24
N GLY A 100 -6.69 19.13 -9.98
CA GLY A 100 -7.50 17.96 -9.63
C GLY A 100 -7.03 16.70 -10.34
N GLU A 101 -7.03 15.57 -9.62
CA GLU A 101 -6.69 14.23 -10.11
C GLU A 101 -7.77 13.63 -11.03
N ARG A 102 -8.99 14.19 -11.02
CA ARG A 102 -10.12 13.77 -11.87
C ARG A 102 -10.54 12.32 -11.72
N TYR A 103 -10.25 11.68 -10.58
CA TYR A 103 -10.73 10.33 -10.26
C TYR A 103 -12.23 10.27 -9.99
N LYS A 104 -12.81 11.38 -9.54
CA LYS A 104 -14.26 11.54 -9.36
C LYS A 104 -14.77 12.75 -10.12
N LYS A 105 -16.03 12.67 -10.57
CA LYS A 105 -16.63 13.71 -11.43
C LYS A 105 -16.81 15.05 -10.71
N SER A 106 -17.22 15.04 -9.44
CA SER A 106 -17.49 16.27 -8.69
C SER A 106 -17.08 16.16 -7.21
N PRO A 107 -16.84 17.30 -6.53
CA PRO A 107 -16.53 17.35 -5.11
C PRO A 107 -17.60 16.69 -4.22
N GLU A 108 -18.88 16.80 -4.59
CA GLU A 108 -20.01 16.23 -3.83
C GLU A 108 -19.94 14.70 -3.78
N ILE A 109 -19.57 14.07 -4.90
CA ILE A 109 -19.36 12.61 -4.96
C ILE A 109 -18.21 12.20 -4.03
N VAL A 110 -17.15 13.00 -3.97
CA VAL A 110 -16.03 12.72 -3.07
C VAL A 110 -16.47 12.85 -1.61
N LYS A 111 -17.24 13.89 -1.26
CA LYS A 111 -17.77 14.05 0.11
C LYS A 111 -18.64 12.87 0.53
N GLU A 112 -19.53 12.40 -0.34
CA GLU A 112 -20.37 11.23 -0.05
C GLU A 112 -19.55 9.94 0.07
N LEU A 113 -18.52 9.77 -0.77
CA LEU A 113 -17.58 8.66 -0.64
C LEU A 113 -16.87 8.69 0.72
N MET A 114 -16.36 9.86 1.12
CA MET A 114 -15.61 10.01 2.37
C MET A 114 -16.46 9.69 3.61
N LYS A 115 -17.77 9.98 3.59
CA LYS A 115 -18.70 9.61 4.67
C LYS A 115 -18.84 8.11 4.85
N LYS A 116 -18.79 7.35 3.74
CA LYS A 116 -18.97 5.89 3.72
C LYS A 116 -17.66 5.12 3.86
N GLN A 117 -16.54 5.81 3.65
CA GLN A 117 -15.23 5.17 3.66
C GLN A 117 -14.85 4.72 5.08
N PRO A 118 -14.51 3.44 5.29
CA PRO A 118 -14.09 2.98 6.59
C PRO A 118 -12.77 3.66 6.98
N LYS A 119 -12.67 4.00 8.26
CA LYS A 119 -11.39 4.36 8.85
C LYS A 119 -10.59 3.10 9.11
N PHE A 120 -9.30 3.16 8.85
CA PHE A 120 -8.39 2.07 9.11
C PHE A 120 -7.14 2.65 9.78
N LYS A 121 -6.80 2.08 10.92
CA LYS A 121 -5.57 2.37 11.65
C LYS A 121 -4.69 1.14 11.57
N ALA A 122 -3.43 1.34 11.21
CA ALA A 122 -2.45 0.27 11.18
C ALA A 122 -2.40 -0.41 12.55
N PRO A 123 -2.49 -1.75 12.63
CA PRO A 123 -2.46 -2.47 13.89
C PRO A 123 -1.06 -2.56 14.51
N ALA A 124 -0.02 -2.09 13.81
CA ALA A 124 1.37 -2.08 14.27
C ALA A 124 2.17 -0.94 13.62
N GLU A 125 3.39 -0.69 14.11
CA GLU A 125 4.27 0.39 13.63
C GLU A 125 4.76 0.16 12.18
N PHE A 126 4.97 -1.10 11.79
CA PHE A 126 5.52 -1.46 10.51
C PHE A 126 4.54 -2.26 9.65
N ILE A 127 4.69 -2.14 8.34
CA ILE A 127 4.11 -3.04 7.33
C ILE A 127 5.23 -3.63 6.47
N VAL A 128 5.27 -4.96 6.39
CA VAL A 128 6.26 -5.70 5.63
C VAL A 128 5.63 -6.19 4.35
N PHE A 129 6.25 -5.92 3.21
CA PHE A 129 5.90 -6.47 1.91
C PHE A 129 6.96 -7.45 1.43
N LYS A 130 6.53 -8.64 1.02
CA LYS A 130 7.42 -9.67 0.48
C LYS A 130 6.74 -10.57 -0.56
N ARG A 131 7.52 -11.42 -1.22
CA ARG A 131 6.99 -12.48 -2.09
C ARG A 131 6.48 -13.64 -1.25
N CYS A 132 5.35 -14.24 -1.67
CA CYS A 132 4.71 -15.34 -0.97
C CYS A 132 5.60 -16.58 -0.74
N ASN A 133 6.61 -16.79 -1.59
CA ASN A 133 7.52 -17.93 -1.47
C ASN A 133 8.66 -17.72 -0.45
N ARG A 134 8.78 -16.56 0.21
CA ARG A 134 9.86 -16.31 1.16
C ARG A 134 9.40 -16.48 2.60
N ASP A 135 10.19 -17.24 3.33
CA ASP A 135 9.93 -17.54 4.74
C ASP A 135 9.89 -16.26 5.58
N VAL A 136 9.16 -16.34 6.70
CA VAL A 136 9.22 -15.37 7.81
C VAL A 136 10.48 -15.70 8.57
#